data_AF-A0A178WCM5-F1
#
_entry.id   AF-A0A178WCM5-F1
#
_cell.length_a   1.000
_cell.length_b   1.000
_cell.length_c   1.000
_cell.angle_alpha   90.00
_cell.angle_beta   90.00
_cell.angle_gamma   90.00
#
_symmetry.space_group_name_H-M   'P 1'
#
loop_
_entity.id
_entity.type
_entity.pdbx_description
1 polymer ?
#
loop_
_entity_poly.entity_id
_entity_poly.type
_entity_poly.pdbx_seq_one_letter_code
_entity_poly.pdbx_strand_id
1 'polypeptide(L)'
;MVAVAFIGGSLFVLQQFAGINGVLYFSSLTFQNVGITSGAQASLYVGVTNFAGALCASYLIDKQGRKKLLIGSYLGMAVSMFLIVYSVGFPLDEDLSQSLSILGTLMYIFSFAIGAGPVTGLIIPELSSNRTRGKIMGFSFSVHWVCNFLVGLFFLDLVEKFGVGTVYASFGSVSLLAAAFSHLFTVETKGRSLEEIELSLNSRDDLS
;
A
#
# COMPACT_ATOMS: atom_id res chain seq x y z
N MET A 1 19.47 11.21 10.32
CA MET A 1 18.40 10.85 11.29
C MET A 1 17.06 11.46 10.89
N VAL A 2 16.96 12.78 10.73
CA VAL A 2 15.69 13.47 10.41
C VAL A 2 15.13 13.05 9.04
N ALA A 3 15.96 13.02 7.99
CA ALA A 3 15.53 12.60 6.65
C ALA A 3 14.93 11.18 6.62
N VAL A 4 15.58 10.21 7.28
CA VAL A 4 15.09 8.82 7.33
C VAL A 4 13.80 8.69 8.13
N ALA A 5 13.66 9.43 9.24
CA ALA A 5 12.41 9.47 10.01
C ALA A 5 11.26 10.06 9.18
N PHE A 6 11.55 11.10 8.38
CA PHE A 6 10.59 11.69 7.45
C PHE A 6 10.19 10.70 6.35
N ILE A 7 11.15 9.98 5.74
CA ILE A 7 10.87 8.94 4.73
C ILE A 7 9.99 7.85 5.33
N GLY A 8 10.36 7.30 6.49
CA GLY A 8 9.60 6.22 7.14
C GLY A 8 8.19 6.63 7.56
N GLY A 9 8.05 7.81 8.16
CA GLY A 9 6.74 8.38 8.48
C GLY A 9 5.89 8.60 7.24
N SER A 10 6.45 9.21 6.19
CA SER A 10 5.74 9.48 4.94
C SER A 10 5.33 8.20 4.22
N LEU A 11 6.17 7.16 4.21
CA LEU A 11 5.83 5.87 3.61
C LEU A 11 4.62 5.24 4.31
N PHE A 12 4.57 5.25 5.65
CA PHE A 12 3.41 4.72 6.37
C PHE A 12 2.15 5.58 6.22
N VAL A 13 2.29 6.91 6.17
CA VAL A 13 1.17 7.81 5.84
C VAL A 13 0.61 7.43 4.46
N LEU A 14 1.46 7.41 3.44
CA LEU A 14 1.05 7.09 2.07
C LEU A 14 0.45 5.68 1.97
N GLN A 15 1.01 4.70 2.67
CA GLN A 15 0.49 3.34 2.72
C GLN A 15 -0.91 3.27 3.35
N GLN A 16 -1.15 3.99 4.45
CA GLN A 16 -2.44 4.01 5.13
C GLN A 16 -3.49 4.78 4.33
N PHE A 17 -3.14 5.96 3.81
CA PHE A 17 -4.04 6.76 2.98
C PHE A 17 -4.24 6.20 1.56
N ALA A 18 -3.41 5.25 1.11
CA ALA A 18 -3.71 4.42 -0.06
C ALA A 18 -4.89 3.47 0.21
N GLY A 19 -5.32 3.31 1.46
CA GLY A 19 -6.61 2.73 1.80
C GLY A 19 -6.60 1.24 2.11
N ILE A 20 -5.43 0.61 2.31
CA ILE A 20 -5.36 -0.84 2.53
C ILE A 20 -6.23 -1.33 3.69
N ASN A 21 -6.21 -0.65 4.83
CA ASN A 21 -6.99 -1.07 5.99
C ASN A 21 -8.49 -0.81 5.79
N GLY A 22 -8.88 0.28 5.12
CA GLY A 22 -10.27 0.47 4.72
C GLY A 22 -10.77 -0.66 3.81
N VAL A 23 -10.00 -0.99 2.78
CA VAL A 23 -10.34 -2.08 1.85
C VAL A 23 -10.40 -3.43 2.56
N LEU A 24 -9.44 -3.74 3.43
CA LEU A 24 -9.41 -5.02 4.15
C LEU A 24 -10.56 -5.14 5.16
N TYR A 25 -10.78 -4.11 6.00
CA TYR A 25 -11.82 -4.14 7.04
C TYR A 25 -13.22 -4.20 6.45
N PHE A 26 -13.45 -3.54 5.32
CA PHE A 26 -14.76 -3.44 4.69
C PHE A 26 -14.87 -4.22 3.37
N SER A 27 -13.93 -5.16 3.14
CA SER A 27 -13.93 -6.06 1.98
C SER A 27 -15.20 -6.91 1.94
N SER A 28 -15.66 -7.42 3.08
CA SER A 28 -16.89 -8.21 3.20
C SER A 28 -18.12 -7.44 2.73
N LEU A 29 -18.23 -6.15 3.06
CA LEU A 29 -19.32 -5.28 2.59
C LEU A 29 -19.24 -5.07 1.07
N THR A 30 -18.03 -4.85 0.57
CA THR A 30 -17.78 -4.72 -0.88
C THR A 30 -18.20 -5.99 -1.62
N PHE A 31 -17.88 -7.17 -1.08
CA PHE A 31 -18.23 -8.48 -1.64
C PHE A 31 -19.71 -8.85 -1.50
N GLN A 32 -20.40 -8.38 -0.46
CA GLN A 32 -21.84 -8.60 -0.28
C GLN A 32 -22.67 -7.85 -1.33
N ASN A 33 -22.26 -6.64 -1.69
CA ASN A 33 -22.94 -5.84 -2.72
C ASN A 33 -22.85 -6.43 -4.13
N VAL A 34 -22.00 -7.44 -4.33
CA VAL A 34 -21.70 -8.10 -5.61
C VAL A 34 -22.05 -9.59 -5.59
N GLY A 35 -22.94 -10.01 -4.68
CA GLY A 35 -23.55 -11.35 -4.66
C GLY A 35 -22.88 -12.40 -3.76
N ILE A 36 -21.73 -12.10 -3.14
CA ILE A 36 -21.10 -12.99 -2.15
C ILE A 36 -21.75 -12.74 -0.79
N THR A 37 -22.82 -13.46 -0.49
CA THR A 37 -23.60 -13.29 0.76
C THR A 37 -22.88 -13.83 2.00
N SER A 38 -21.92 -14.77 1.82
CA SER A 38 -21.14 -15.34 2.92
C SER A 38 -19.89 -14.51 3.22
N GLY A 39 -19.91 -13.77 4.32
CA GLY A 39 -18.74 -13.03 4.82
C GLY A 39 -17.51 -13.92 5.07
N ALA A 40 -17.70 -15.20 5.38
CA ALA A 40 -16.63 -16.16 5.54
C ALA A 40 -15.90 -16.45 4.22
N GLN A 41 -16.63 -16.57 3.10
CA GLN A 41 -16.04 -16.77 1.78
C GLN A 41 -15.26 -15.53 1.31
N ALA A 42 -15.84 -14.34 1.50
CA ALA A 42 -15.16 -13.07 1.24
C ALA A 42 -13.83 -12.97 2.01
N SER A 43 -13.85 -13.26 3.31
CA SER A 43 -12.65 -13.24 4.16
C SER A 43 -11.63 -14.29 3.74
N LEU A 44 -12.09 -15.47 3.31
CA LEU A 44 -11.22 -16.53 2.79
C LEU A 44 -10.50 -16.07 1.52
N TYR A 45 -11.20 -15.47 0.55
CA TYR A 45 -10.58 -14.96 -0.67
C TYR A 45 -9.53 -13.90 -0.37
N VAL A 46 -9.87 -12.92 0.48
CA VAL A 46 -8.91 -11.89 0.93
C VAL A 46 -7.69 -12.52 1.58
N GLY A 47 -7.90 -13.46 2.52
CA GLY A 47 -6.83 -14.13 3.25
C GLY A 47 -5.90 -14.93 2.33
N VAL A 48 -6.46 -15.73 1.42
CA VAL A 48 -5.70 -16.51 0.44
C VAL A 48 -4.91 -15.61 -0.50
N THR A 49 -5.54 -14.56 -1.03
CA THR A 49 -4.87 -13.61 -1.93
C THR A 49 -3.73 -12.87 -1.24
N ASN A 50 -3.94 -12.42 0.01
CA ASN A 50 -2.90 -11.77 0.79
C ASN A 50 -1.74 -12.73 1.12
N PHE A 51 -2.06 -13.97 1.48
CA PHE A 51 -1.05 -15.00 1.74
C PHE A 51 -0.24 -15.35 0.48
N ALA A 52 -0.91 -15.53 -0.66
CA ALA A 52 -0.25 -15.77 -1.94
C ALA A 52 0.66 -14.60 -2.34
N GLY A 53 0.18 -13.36 -2.18
CA GLY A 53 0.99 -12.16 -2.43
C GLY A 53 2.22 -12.10 -1.53
N ALA A 54 2.11 -12.47 -0.26
CA ALA A 54 3.25 -12.53 0.66
C ALA A 54 4.27 -13.61 0.28
N LEU A 55 3.84 -14.78 -0.20
CA LEU A 55 4.73 -15.81 -0.75
C LEU A 55 5.45 -15.33 -2.01
N CYS A 56 4.75 -14.62 -2.90
CA CYS A 56 5.39 -13.99 -4.04
C CYS A 56 6.39 -12.91 -3.62
N ALA A 57 6.06 -12.10 -2.59
CA ALA A 57 6.95 -11.08 -2.05
C ALA A 57 8.27 -11.69 -1.55
N SER A 58 8.20 -12.79 -0.79
CA SER A 58 9.41 -13.43 -0.23
C SER A 58 10.39 -13.87 -1.33
N TYR A 59 9.88 -14.37 -2.46
CA TYR A 59 10.72 -14.69 -3.62
C TYR A 59 11.21 -13.45 -4.38
N LEU A 60 10.36 -12.43 -4.56
CA LEU A 60 10.66 -11.28 -5.41
C LEU A 60 11.54 -10.22 -4.72
N ILE A 61 11.47 -10.07 -3.39
CA ILE A 61 12.26 -9.12 -2.61
C ILE A 61 13.76 -9.32 -2.85
N ASP A 62 14.20 -10.58 -2.89
CA ASP A 62 15.60 -10.90 -3.10
C ASP A 62 16.00 -10.88 -4.57
N LYS A 63 15.06 -11.07 -5.50
CA LYS A 63 15.34 -11.07 -6.95
C LYS A 63 15.33 -9.66 -7.56
N GLN A 64 14.29 -8.87 -7.30
CA GLN A 64 14.06 -7.58 -7.96
C GLN A 64 14.62 -6.37 -7.19
N GLY A 65 14.78 -6.49 -5.87
CA GLY A 65 15.15 -5.36 -5.02
C GLY A 65 13.93 -4.64 -4.44
N ARG A 66 14.17 -3.90 -3.35
CA ARG A 66 13.12 -3.33 -2.50
C ARG A 66 12.43 -2.16 -3.20
N LYS A 67 13.21 -1.22 -3.75
CA LYS A 67 12.68 -0.01 -4.38
C LYS A 67 11.77 -0.32 -5.55
N LYS A 68 12.20 -1.22 -6.44
CA LYS A 68 11.42 -1.60 -7.64
C LYS A 68 10.12 -2.29 -7.25
N LEU A 69 10.16 -3.17 -6.26
CA LEU A 69 8.98 -3.90 -5.79
C LEU A 69 7.98 -2.98 -5.09
N LEU A 70 8.47 -2.00 -4.32
CA LEU A 70 7.64 -0.97 -3.68
C LEU A 70 6.88 -0.12 -4.72
N ILE A 71 7.60 0.37 -5.74
CA ILE A 71 7.00 1.18 -6.81
C ILE A 71 6.00 0.35 -7.63
N GLY A 72 6.40 -0.85 -8.05
CA GLY A 72 5.54 -1.75 -8.83
C GLY A 72 4.26 -2.13 -8.08
N SER A 73 4.36 -2.34 -6.77
CA SER A 73 3.21 -2.61 -5.90
C SER A 73 2.24 -1.42 -5.85
N TYR A 74 2.73 -0.21 -5.62
CA TYR A 74 1.88 0.99 -5.62
C TYR A 74 1.24 1.28 -6.98
N LEU A 75 1.94 1.01 -8.09
CA LEU A 75 1.36 1.10 -9.43
C LEU A 75 0.26 0.06 -9.65
N GLY A 76 0.47 -1.19 -9.21
CA GLY A 76 -0.54 -2.25 -9.27
C GLY A 76 -1.78 -1.93 -8.44
N MET A 77 -1.58 -1.36 -7.25
CA MET A 77 -2.65 -0.84 -6.39
C MET A 77 -3.44 0.28 -7.08
N ALA A 78 -2.75 1.24 -7.70
CA ALA A 78 -3.40 2.33 -8.44
C ALA A 78 -4.27 1.82 -9.60
N VAL A 79 -3.72 0.92 -10.43
CA VAL A 79 -4.45 0.31 -11.55
C VAL A 79 -5.69 -0.43 -11.05
N SER A 80 -5.55 -1.18 -9.97
CA SER A 80 -6.65 -1.94 -9.37
C SER A 80 -7.75 -1.02 -8.82
N MET A 81 -7.39 0.09 -8.19
CA MET A 81 -8.34 1.10 -7.72
C MET A 81 -9.07 1.77 -8.88
N PHE A 82 -8.37 2.19 -9.94
CA PHE A 82 -9.02 2.77 -11.11
C PHE A 82 -9.90 1.77 -11.87
N LEU A 83 -9.58 0.47 -11.83
CA LEU A 83 -10.46 -0.56 -12.36
C LEU A 83 -11.79 -0.63 -11.61
N ILE A 84 -11.76 -0.55 -10.27
CA ILE A 84 -13.00 -0.53 -9.48
C ILE A 84 -13.78 0.76 -9.74
N VAL A 85 -13.11 1.92 -9.85
CA VAL A 85 -13.75 3.19 -10.19
C VAL A 85 -14.43 3.11 -11.56
N TYR A 86 -13.76 2.52 -12.56
CA TYR A 86 -14.34 2.28 -13.88
C TYR A 86 -15.57 1.36 -13.80
N SER A 87 -15.47 0.30 -13.00
CA SER A 87 -16.56 -0.65 -12.78
C SER A 87 -17.82 0.00 -12.20
N VAL A 88 -17.66 0.90 -11.23
CA VAL A 88 -18.77 1.56 -10.54
C VAL A 88 -19.27 2.82 -11.28
N GLY A 89 -18.40 3.49 -12.02
CA GLY A 89 -18.69 4.77 -12.66
C GLY A 89 -19.31 4.70 -14.05
N PHE A 90 -19.17 3.57 -14.75
CA PHE A 90 -19.71 3.38 -16.10
C PHE A 90 -20.95 2.48 -16.11
N PRO A 91 -21.93 2.74 -17.00
CA PRO A 91 -23.10 1.89 -17.15
C PRO A 91 -22.70 0.58 -17.86
N LEU A 92 -22.26 -0.39 -17.06
CA LEU A 92 -21.98 -1.76 -17.45
C LEU A 92 -23.14 -2.66 -17.01
N ASP A 93 -23.24 -3.85 -17.60
CA ASP A 93 -24.13 -4.90 -17.10
C ASP A 93 -23.80 -5.19 -15.62
N GLU A 94 -24.84 -5.42 -14.81
CA GLU A 94 -24.69 -5.60 -13.35
C GLU A 94 -23.68 -6.72 -13.02
N ASP A 95 -23.78 -7.88 -13.67
CA ASP A 95 -22.88 -9.01 -13.45
C ASP A 95 -21.40 -8.68 -13.78
N LEU A 96 -21.18 -7.88 -14.82
CA LEU A 96 -19.85 -7.48 -15.26
C LEU A 96 -19.23 -6.47 -14.28
N SER A 97 -20.01 -5.48 -13.82
CA SER A 97 -19.57 -4.52 -12.81
C SER A 97 -19.24 -5.20 -11.47
N GLN A 98 -20.05 -6.17 -11.08
CA GLN A 98 -19.81 -6.95 -9.87
C GLN A 98 -18.49 -7.73 -9.97
N SER A 99 -18.30 -8.46 -11.07
CA SER A 99 -17.08 -9.26 -11.30
C SER A 99 -15.81 -8.42 -11.35
N LEU A 100 -15.85 -7.25 -12.01
CA LEU A 100 -14.70 -6.35 -12.10
C LEU A 100 -14.35 -5.71 -10.75
N SER A 101 -15.35 -5.39 -9.92
CA SER A 101 -15.11 -4.85 -8.57
C SER A 101 -14.46 -5.88 -7.65
N ILE A 102 -14.88 -7.14 -7.74
CA ILE A 102 -14.26 -8.28 -7.02
C ILE A 102 -12.81 -8.44 -7.47
N LEU A 103 -12.59 -8.52 -8.78
CA LEU A 103 -11.27 -8.71 -9.38
C LEU A 103 -10.33 -7.56 -9.00
N GLY A 104 -10.80 -6.31 -9.10
CA GLY A 104 -10.04 -5.13 -8.70
C GLY A 104 -9.66 -5.15 -7.23
N THR A 105 -10.58 -5.55 -6.34
CA THR A 105 -10.31 -5.66 -4.89
C THR A 105 -9.24 -6.71 -4.60
N LEU A 106 -9.34 -7.89 -5.22
CA LEU A 106 -8.34 -8.96 -5.05
C LEU A 106 -6.98 -8.57 -5.64
N MET A 107 -6.94 -7.97 -6.83
CA MET A 107 -5.70 -7.48 -7.44
C MET A 107 -5.05 -6.37 -6.61
N TYR A 108 -5.84 -5.50 -5.98
CA TYR A 108 -5.36 -4.48 -5.06
C TYR A 108 -4.67 -5.11 -3.84
N ILE A 109 -5.34 -6.06 -3.18
CA ILE A 109 -4.79 -6.78 -2.02
C ILE A 109 -3.53 -7.55 -2.40
N PHE A 110 -3.54 -8.25 -3.53
CA PHE A 110 -2.37 -8.98 -4.02
C PHE A 110 -1.19 -8.04 -4.28
N SER A 111 -1.45 -6.92 -4.97
CA SER A 111 -0.43 -5.92 -5.29
C SER A 111 0.16 -5.33 -4.03
N PHE A 112 -0.66 -5.00 -3.03
CA PHE A 112 -0.19 -4.53 -1.72
C PHE A 112 0.71 -5.57 -1.03
N ALA A 113 0.25 -6.83 -0.98
CA ALA A 113 0.94 -7.91 -0.30
C ALA A 113 2.31 -8.24 -0.94
N ILE A 114 2.45 -8.02 -2.25
CA ILE A 114 3.70 -8.29 -2.96
C ILE A 114 4.82 -7.30 -2.63
N GLY A 115 4.49 -6.08 -2.17
CA GLY A 115 5.46 -4.99 -2.05
C GLY A 115 5.16 -4.01 -0.93
N ALA A 116 4.16 -3.13 -1.09
CA ALA A 116 3.87 -2.04 -0.17
C ALA A 116 3.74 -2.50 1.30
N GLY A 117 3.16 -3.68 1.54
CA GLY A 117 3.13 -4.32 2.85
C GLY A 117 4.53 -4.65 3.40
N PRO A 118 5.19 -5.71 2.89
CA PRO A 118 6.44 -6.20 3.45
C PRO A 118 7.63 -5.25 3.25
N VAL A 119 7.72 -4.58 2.09
CA VAL A 119 8.88 -3.75 1.73
C VAL A 119 8.95 -2.48 2.57
N THR A 120 7.82 -1.85 2.89
CA THR A 120 7.82 -0.65 3.74
C THR A 120 8.40 -0.95 5.13
N GLY A 121 8.06 -2.11 5.70
CA GLY A 121 8.62 -2.56 6.98
C GLY A 121 10.11 -2.92 6.92
N LEU A 122 10.64 -3.28 5.76
CA LEU A 122 12.04 -3.65 5.56
C LEU A 122 12.93 -2.45 5.20
N ILE A 123 12.45 -1.53 4.36
CA ILE A 123 13.28 -0.44 3.85
C ILE A 123 13.58 0.59 4.94
N ILE A 124 12.66 0.86 5.85
CA ILE A 124 12.86 1.83 6.95
C ILE A 124 14.03 1.44 7.86
N PRO A 125 14.13 0.21 8.40
CA PRO A 125 15.26 -0.19 9.21
C PRO A 125 16.56 -0.30 8.38
N GLU A 126 16.49 -0.69 7.11
CA GLU A 126 17.65 -0.73 6.18
C GLU A 126 18.21 0.67 5.88
N LEU A 127 17.37 1.71 5.78
CA LEU A 127 17.79 3.11 5.61
C LEU A 127 18.29 3.74 6.92
N SER A 128 18.05 3.10 8.06
CA SER A 128 18.38 3.64 9.37
C SER A 128 19.71 3.10 9.91
N SER A 129 20.47 4.00 10.55
CA SER A 129 21.69 3.63 11.25
C SER A 129 21.39 2.78 12.48
N ASN A 130 22.28 1.84 12.84
CA ASN A 130 22.11 0.95 13.99
C ASN A 130 21.79 1.71 15.30
N ARG A 131 22.36 2.91 15.49
CA ARG A 131 22.15 3.74 16.68
C ARG A 131 20.75 4.39 16.73
N THR A 132 20.14 4.63 15.58
CA THR A 132 18.90 5.44 15.47
C THR A 132 17.70 4.64 15.02
N ARG A 133 17.90 3.41 14.52
CA ARG A 133 16.88 2.47 14.05
C ARG A 133 15.70 2.35 14.99
N GLY A 134 15.95 2.09 16.29
CA GLY A 134 14.87 1.94 17.27
C GLY A 134 13.97 3.17 17.38
N LYS A 135 14.54 4.38 17.39
CA LYS A 135 13.78 5.64 17.46
C LYS A 135 12.98 5.90 16.19
N ILE A 136 13.60 5.66 15.02
CA ILE A 136 12.96 5.83 13.72
C ILE A 136 11.80 4.86 13.54
N MET A 137 12.00 3.59 13.90
CA MET A 137 10.96 2.56 13.83
C MET A 137 9.81 2.86 14.78
N GLY A 138 10.12 3.24 16.03
CA GLY A 138 9.09 3.64 17.00
C GLY A 138 8.21 4.78 16.48
N PHE A 139 8.83 5.86 16.00
CA PHE A 139 8.10 6.98 15.39
C PHE A 139 7.26 6.55 14.18
N SER A 140 7.87 5.81 13.25
CA SER A 140 7.22 5.37 12.01
C SER A 140 6.01 4.47 12.29
N PHE A 141 6.12 3.55 13.25
CA PHE A 141 4.99 2.72 13.68
C PHE A 141 3.91 3.50 14.43
N SER A 142 4.28 4.50 15.24
CA SER A 142 3.28 5.39 15.86
C SER A 142 2.47 6.12 14.80
N VAL A 143 3.14 6.67 13.78
CA VAL A 143 2.47 7.31 12.63
C VAL A 143 1.57 6.31 11.90
N HIS A 144 2.07 5.10 11.64
CA HIS A 144 1.29 4.03 11.03
C HIS A 144 -0.02 3.75 11.76
N TRP A 145 0.04 3.56 13.09
CA TRP A 145 -1.15 3.24 13.89
C TRP A 145 -2.12 4.41 14.01
N VAL A 146 -1.62 5.65 14.12
CA VAL A 146 -2.47 6.85 14.11
C VAL A 146 -3.19 7.00 12.78
N CYS A 147 -2.48 6.87 11.65
CA CYS A 147 -3.10 6.95 10.33
C CYS A 147 -4.08 5.80 10.09
N ASN A 148 -3.75 4.58 10.54
CA ASN A 148 -4.67 3.45 10.48
C ASN A 148 -5.98 3.73 11.24
N PHE A 149 -5.87 4.27 12.46
CA PHE A 149 -7.04 4.63 13.26
C PHE A 149 -7.91 5.67 12.54
N LEU A 150 -7.31 6.71 11.97
CA LEU A 150 -8.05 7.74 11.22
C LEU A 150 -8.76 7.16 9.98
N VAL A 151 -8.07 6.33 9.19
CA VAL A 151 -8.67 5.69 8.02
C VAL A 151 -9.82 4.78 8.45
N GLY A 152 -9.62 3.93 9.46
CA GLY A 152 -10.66 3.05 9.97
C GLY A 152 -11.88 3.80 10.51
N LEU A 153 -11.67 4.94 11.16
CA LEU A 153 -12.74 5.76 11.73
C LEU A 153 -13.56 6.47 10.66
N PHE A 154 -12.91 7.11 9.67
CA PHE A 154 -13.59 7.96 8.70
C PHE A 154 -13.99 7.26 7.40
N PHE A 155 -13.53 6.04 7.14
CA PHE A 155 -13.73 5.38 5.84
C PHE A 155 -15.22 5.26 5.48
N LEU A 156 -16.06 4.75 6.38
CA LEU A 156 -17.49 4.58 6.10
C LEU A 156 -18.19 5.93 5.90
N ASP A 157 -17.89 6.92 6.74
CA ASP A 157 -18.45 8.28 6.62
C ASP A 157 -18.08 8.92 5.26
N LEU A 158 -16.85 8.71 4.79
CA LEU A 158 -16.39 9.19 3.49
C LEU A 158 -17.10 8.46 2.34
N VAL A 159 -17.29 7.15 2.45
CA VAL A 159 -18.02 6.36 1.46
C VAL A 159 -19.50 6.76 1.41
N GLU A 160 -20.15 7.00 2.54
CA GLU A 160 -21.53 7.45 2.60
C GLU A 160 -21.69 8.85 1.99
N LYS A 161 -20.76 9.77 2.28
CA LYS A 161 -20.85 11.16 1.83
C LYS A 161 -20.44 11.38 0.37
N PHE A 162 -19.40 10.69 -0.10
CA PHE A 162 -18.80 10.92 -1.42
C PHE A 162 -18.97 9.76 -2.41
N GLY A 163 -19.48 8.61 -1.93
CA GLY A 163 -19.60 7.39 -2.72
C GLY A 163 -18.31 6.60 -2.82
N VAL A 164 -18.44 5.28 -3.05
CA VAL A 164 -17.33 4.32 -3.17
C VAL A 164 -16.35 4.72 -4.28
N GLY A 165 -16.87 5.13 -5.45
CA GLY A 165 -16.05 5.51 -6.59
C GLY A 165 -15.08 6.66 -6.30
N THR A 166 -15.55 7.72 -5.64
CA THR A 166 -14.71 8.88 -5.29
C THR A 166 -13.64 8.49 -4.27
N VAL A 167 -14.00 7.72 -3.24
CA VAL A 167 -13.05 7.26 -2.21
C VAL A 167 -11.98 6.38 -2.84
N TYR A 168 -12.36 5.44 -3.72
CA TYR A 168 -11.40 4.52 -4.35
C TYR A 168 -10.53 5.24 -5.40
N ALA A 169 -11.07 6.26 -6.08
CA ALA A 169 -10.27 7.14 -6.95
C ALA A 169 -9.21 7.92 -6.15
N SER A 170 -9.55 8.37 -4.94
CA SER A 170 -8.59 9.02 -4.05
C SER A 170 -7.48 8.05 -3.62
N PHE A 171 -7.81 6.80 -3.29
CA PHE A 171 -6.84 5.76 -2.95
C PHE A 171 -5.92 5.41 -4.12
N GLY A 172 -6.46 5.32 -5.35
CA GLY A 172 -5.66 5.15 -6.55
C GLY A 172 -4.70 6.32 -6.79
N SER A 173 -5.17 7.55 -6.57
CA SER A 173 -4.35 8.76 -6.70
C SER A 173 -3.24 8.82 -5.65
N VAL A 174 -3.55 8.50 -4.39
CA VAL A 174 -2.54 8.40 -3.31
C VAL A 174 -1.55 7.29 -3.61
N SER A 175 -1.97 6.17 -4.19
CA SER A 175 -1.08 5.10 -4.62
C SER A 175 -0.10 5.56 -5.70
N LEU A 176 -0.53 6.37 -6.68
CA LEU A 176 0.38 6.98 -7.65
C LEU A 176 1.37 7.95 -6.99
N LEU A 177 0.90 8.77 -6.04
CA LEU A 177 1.76 9.65 -5.26
C LEU A 177 2.77 8.85 -4.44
N ALA A 178 2.37 7.70 -3.88
CA ALA A 178 3.25 6.80 -3.14
C ALA A 178 4.29 6.16 -4.05
N ALA A 179 3.95 5.80 -5.29
CA ALA A 179 4.89 5.32 -6.29
C ALA A 179 5.91 6.42 -6.66
N ALA A 180 5.46 7.65 -6.89
CA ALA A 180 6.32 8.80 -7.19
C ALA A 180 7.24 9.14 -6.01
N PHE A 181 6.70 9.19 -4.79
CA PHE A 181 7.47 9.41 -3.57
C PHE A 181 8.53 8.33 -3.39
N SER A 182 8.16 7.06 -3.56
CA SER A 182 9.08 5.94 -3.48
C SER A 182 10.18 6.05 -4.54
N HIS A 183 9.85 6.46 -5.76
CA HIS A 183 10.85 6.67 -6.81
C HIS A 183 11.87 7.77 -6.46
N LEU A 184 11.40 8.89 -5.91
CA LEU A 184 12.23 10.06 -5.60
C LEU A 184 13.06 9.86 -4.32
N PHE A 185 12.42 9.48 -3.22
CA PHE A 185 13.00 9.54 -1.88
C PHE A 185 13.60 8.21 -1.38
N THR A 186 13.27 7.07 -1.98
CA THR A 186 13.89 5.79 -1.58
C THR A 186 15.08 5.43 -2.47
N VAL A 187 16.05 4.72 -1.88
CA VAL A 187 17.21 4.15 -2.56
C VAL A 187 17.09 2.63 -2.59
N GLU A 188 17.72 1.99 -3.58
CA GLU A 188 17.79 0.53 -3.60
C GLU A 188 18.75 0.05 -2.50
N THR A 189 18.27 -0.86 -1.66
CA THR A 189 19.00 -1.40 -0.51
C THR A 189 19.54 -2.80 -0.77
N LYS A 190 19.06 -3.48 -1.83
CA LYS A 190 19.49 -4.84 -2.17
C LYS A 190 21.00 -4.92 -2.39
N GLY A 191 21.67 -5.77 -1.60
CA GLY A 191 23.08 -6.11 -1.74
C GLY A 191 24.05 -4.99 -1.38
N ARG A 192 23.59 -3.95 -0.66
CA ARG A 192 24.40 -2.81 -0.24
C ARG A 192 24.70 -2.86 1.25
N SER A 193 25.86 -2.35 1.64
CA SER A 193 26.17 -2.14 3.06
C SER A 193 25.37 -0.97 3.63
N LEU A 194 25.19 -0.93 4.96
CA LEU A 194 24.53 0.21 5.62
C LEU A 194 25.29 1.53 5.37
N GLU A 195 26.62 1.47 5.26
CA GLU A 195 27.48 2.62 4.99
C GLU A 195 27.29 3.16 3.55
N GLU A 196 27.15 2.26 2.57
CA GLU A 196 26.85 2.64 1.18
C GLU A 196 25.47 3.30 1.06
N ILE A 197 24.49 2.82 1.82
CA ILE A 197 23.15 3.41 1.87
C ILE A 197 23.21 4.81 2.49
N GLU A 198 23.91 4.99 3.62
CA GLU A 198 24.09 6.30 4.26
C GLU A 198 24.81 7.30 3.34
N LEU A 199 25.87 6.88 2.65
CA LEU A 199 26.56 7.71 1.65
C LEU A 199 25.61 8.12 0.52
N SER A 200 24.82 7.18 -0.02
CA SER A 200 23.90 7.48 -1.12
C SER A 200 22.76 8.44 -0.74
N LEU A 201 22.39 8.48 0.55
CA LEU A 201 21.43 9.45 1.08
C LEU A 201 22.08 10.82 1.29
N ASN A 202 23.27 10.88 1.88
CA ASN A 202 23.99 12.14 2.13
C ASN A 202 24.41 12.83 0.82
N SER A 203 24.89 12.08 -0.18
CA SER A 203 25.26 12.65 -1.49
C SER A 203 24.08 13.26 -2.25
N ARG A 204 22.84 12.89 -1.92
CA ARG A 204 21.63 13.51 -2.48
C ARG A 204 21.26 14.81 -1.77
N ASP A 205 21.51 14.91 -0.47
CA ASP A 205 21.31 16.15 0.31
C ASP A 205 22.31 17.24 -0.12
N ASP A 206 23.52 16.87 -0.59
CA ASP A 206 24.54 17.83 -1.08
C ASP A 206 24.26 18.37 -2.50
N LEU A 207 23.32 17.78 -3.25
CA LEU A 207 22.99 18.16 -4.64
C LEU A 207 21.67 18.93 -4.77
N SER A 208 20.95 19.18 -3.67
CA SER A 208 19.70 19.95 -3.59
C SER A 208 19.89 21.29 -2.91
#